data_AF-A0AAV2JJ11-F1
#
_entry.id   AF-A0AAV2JJ11-F1
#
_cell.length_a   1.000
_cell.length_b   1.000
_cell.length_c   1.000
_cell.angle_alpha   90.00
_cell.angle_beta   90.00
_cell.angle_gamma   90.00
#
_symmetry.space_group_name_H-M   'P 1'
#
loop_
_entity.id
_entity.type
_entity.pdbx_description
1 polymer ?
#
loop_
_entity_poly.entity_id
_entity_poly.type
_entity_poly.pdbx_seq_one_letter_code
_entity_poly.pdbx_strand_id
1 'polypeptide(L)'
;MCLLSHSDSEPPGPEPLGSEPESTRSSTTQRRRQQSLVEEQRRQQSLVEEQRRQQSLVEEQRRQQSLVEEEDTAVSGRGAEEDSAVSGRGAEEEDTAVSGRGAEVTKAVTAERSSSTAPHGLIIIGIFVSTATNTSHLQTRAQQGAAMPFGNTHNQWKLKYSGDDEFPDLSKHNNHMAKILTPEMYANLRDKQTPSGFTLDDVIQTGVDNPGHPFIMTVGCVAGDEETYEVFKELLDPVIEDRHGGYKPTDKHKTDLNPDNLQGGDDLDPAYVLSSRVRTGRSVRGFTLPPHCSRGERRAIEKLSIEALASLSGDLNGTYYALKNMTDEEQQQLIDDHFLFDKPVSPLLLASGMARDWPDARGIWHNDNKTFLVWVNEEDHLRVISMQKGGNMKEVFNRFCTGLTKIENLFKQRGHDFMWNEHLGYVLTCPSNLGTGLRAGVHVKLPLMSKHAKFEDVLKKLRLQKRGTGGVDTAAVGGIFDISNADRLGFSEVELVQMVVDGIKLLVEMEKRLEKGQSVDDLMPSQK
;
A
#
# COMPACT_ATOMS: atom_id res chain seq x y z
N MET A 1 99.04 -17.68 -9.30
CA MET A 1 99.29 -19.07 -8.84
C MET A 1 97.92 -19.65 -8.48
N CYS A 2 97.45 -20.63 -9.28
CA CYS A 2 96.36 -21.62 -9.06
C CYS A 2 94.97 -21.16 -8.57
N LEU A 3 93.81 -21.74 -8.92
CA LEU A 3 93.29 -22.71 -9.91
C LEU A 3 91.77 -22.84 -9.56
N LEU A 4 90.88 -22.90 -10.57
CA LEU A 4 89.59 -23.66 -10.61
C LEU A 4 88.45 -23.24 -9.62
N SER A 5 87.14 -23.35 -9.87
CA SER A 5 86.28 -24.01 -10.86
C SER A 5 84.85 -23.44 -10.79
N HIS A 6 84.07 -23.65 -11.85
CA HIS A 6 82.68 -23.23 -12.08
C HIS A 6 81.63 -23.74 -11.07
N SER A 7 80.54 -22.98 -10.88
CA SER A 7 79.16 -23.38 -11.27
C SER A 7 78.14 -22.30 -10.86
N ASP A 8 77.38 -21.82 -11.84
CA ASP A 8 76.22 -20.94 -11.67
C ASP A 8 75.04 -21.73 -11.08
N SER A 9 74.38 -21.18 -10.06
CA SER A 9 73.13 -21.70 -9.49
C SER A 9 71.96 -20.76 -9.86
N GLU A 10 71.06 -21.27 -10.70
CA GLU A 10 69.72 -20.72 -10.93
C GLU A 10 68.81 -20.90 -9.69
N PRO A 11 67.78 -20.04 -9.51
CA PRO A 11 66.81 -20.15 -8.41
C PRO A 11 65.86 -21.35 -8.59
N PRO A 12 65.25 -21.87 -7.50
CA PRO A 12 64.48 -23.10 -7.55
C PRO A 12 63.14 -22.91 -8.29
N GLY A 13 62.86 -23.83 -9.22
CA GLY A 13 61.56 -23.98 -9.87
C GLY A 13 60.51 -24.58 -8.91
N PRO A 14 59.21 -24.43 -9.23
CA PRO A 14 58.11 -24.88 -8.37
C PRO A 14 57.99 -26.41 -8.35
N GLU A 15 57.72 -26.97 -7.17
CA GLU A 15 57.46 -28.39 -6.94
C GLU A 15 56.21 -28.91 -7.70
N PRO A 16 56.18 -30.19 -8.10
CA PRO A 16 55.04 -30.76 -8.79
C PRO A 16 53.90 -31.07 -7.80
N LEU A 17 52.73 -30.47 -8.05
CA LEU A 17 51.48 -30.84 -7.40
C LEU A 17 51.12 -32.29 -7.74
N GLY A 18 51.02 -33.12 -6.72
CA GLY A 18 50.59 -34.51 -6.83
C GLY A 18 49.21 -34.64 -7.47
N SER A 19 49.13 -35.48 -8.49
CA SER A 19 47.89 -35.88 -9.15
C SER A 19 47.08 -36.81 -8.24
N GLU A 20 45.98 -36.32 -7.67
CA GLU A 20 44.91 -37.19 -7.17
C GLU A 20 44.17 -37.86 -8.34
N PRO A 21 43.74 -39.12 -8.22
CA PRO A 21 43.12 -39.86 -9.31
C PRO A 21 41.72 -39.31 -9.66
N GLU A 22 41.44 -39.14 -10.95
CA GLU A 22 40.19 -38.59 -11.53
C GLU A 22 38.88 -39.31 -11.12
N SER A 23 38.93 -40.44 -10.43
CA SER A 23 37.73 -41.18 -10.02
C SER A 23 37.02 -40.61 -8.78
N THR A 24 37.69 -39.83 -7.93
CA THR A 24 37.14 -39.34 -6.65
C THR A 24 36.38 -38.01 -6.78
N ARG A 25 36.77 -37.12 -7.71
CA ARG A 25 36.08 -35.82 -7.96
C ARG A 25 34.68 -35.97 -8.56
N SER A 26 34.48 -36.99 -9.41
CA SER A 26 33.18 -37.32 -9.99
C SER A 26 32.20 -37.76 -8.89
N SER A 27 32.64 -38.65 -7.98
CA SER A 27 31.81 -39.20 -6.90
C SER A 27 31.31 -38.16 -5.89
N THR A 28 32.13 -37.15 -5.57
CA THR A 28 31.79 -36.12 -4.57
C THR A 28 30.78 -35.13 -5.14
N THR A 29 30.90 -34.79 -6.42
CA THR A 29 29.96 -33.90 -7.13
C THR A 29 28.61 -34.60 -7.35
N GLN A 30 28.63 -35.90 -7.66
CA GLN A 30 27.43 -36.73 -7.76
C GLN A 30 26.69 -36.83 -6.42
N ARG A 31 27.41 -37.05 -5.32
CA ARG A 31 26.81 -37.09 -3.97
C ARG A 31 26.16 -35.77 -3.55
N ARG A 32 26.77 -34.62 -3.87
CA ARG A 32 26.17 -33.30 -3.59
C ARG A 32 24.90 -33.03 -4.39
N ARG A 33 24.87 -33.40 -5.68
CA ARG A 33 23.65 -33.31 -6.51
C ARG A 33 22.55 -34.24 -6.00
N GLN A 34 22.91 -35.44 -5.57
CA GLN A 34 21.95 -36.40 -5.03
C GLN A 34 21.40 -35.95 -3.67
N GLN A 35 22.21 -35.31 -2.82
CA GLN A 35 21.74 -34.68 -1.59
C GLN A 35 20.82 -33.49 -1.84
N SER A 36 21.11 -32.61 -2.81
CA SER A 36 20.21 -31.48 -3.11
C SER A 36 18.87 -31.96 -3.67
N LEU A 37 18.85 -33.00 -4.50
CA LEU A 37 17.61 -33.60 -5.01
C LEU A 37 16.76 -34.23 -3.89
N VAL A 38 17.40 -34.85 -2.89
CA VAL A 38 16.70 -35.40 -1.72
C VAL A 38 16.15 -34.29 -0.82
N GLU A 39 16.88 -33.18 -0.63
CA GLU A 39 16.37 -32.01 0.09
C GLU A 39 15.20 -31.33 -0.64
N GLU A 40 15.28 -31.25 -1.96
CA GLU A 40 14.22 -30.70 -2.80
C GLU A 40 12.96 -31.57 -2.78
N GLN A 41 13.11 -32.90 -2.84
CA GLN A 41 12.00 -33.84 -2.65
C GLN A 41 11.37 -33.73 -1.25
N ARG A 42 12.17 -33.54 -0.20
CA ARG A 42 11.65 -33.32 1.16
C ARG A 42 10.86 -32.00 1.28
N ARG A 43 11.33 -30.92 0.63
CA ARG A 43 10.59 -29.65 0.57
C ARG A 43 9.29 -29.78 -0.21
N GLN A 44 9.29 -30.50 -1.32
CA GLN A 44 8.06 -30.75 -2.08
C GLN A 44 7.07 -31.62 -1.28
N GLN A 45 7.55 -32.62 -0.55
CA GLN A 45 6.69 -33.42 0.33
C GLN A 45 6.10 -32.60 1.48
N SER A 46 6.87 -31.71 2.12
CA SER A 46 6.34 -30.85 3.18
C SER A 46 5.28 -29.87 2.66
N LEU A 47 5.48 -29.31 1.46
CA LEU A 47 4.49 -28.45 0.80
C LEU A 47 3.19 -29.20 0.48
N VAL A 48 3.26 -30.45 0.04
CA VAL A 48 2.08 -31.29 -0.21
C VAL A 48 1.34 -31.64 1.09
N GLU A 49 2.07 -31.92 2.17
CA GLU A 49 1.46 -32.16 3.50
C GLU A 49 0.80 -30.90 4.05
N GLU A 50 1.41 -29.74 3.86
CA GLU A 50 0.85 -28.45 4.27
C GLU A 50 -0.40 -28.09 3.46
N GLN A 51 -0.41 -28.32 2.15
CA GLN A 51 -1.60 -28.18 1.31
C GLN A 51 -2.73 -29.10 1.75
N ARG A 52 -2.43 -30.35 2.14
CA ARG A 52 -3.44 -31.29 2.68
C ARG A 52 -4.01 -30.81 4.01
N ARG A 53 -3.19 -30.25 4.91
CA ARG A 53 -3.65 -29.65 6.17
C ARG A 53 -4.55 -28.44 5.93
N GLN A 54 -4.20 -27.59 4.97
CA GLN A 54 -5.04 -26.45 4.60
C GLN A 54 -6.38 -26.91 4.00
N GLN A 55 -6.39 -27.94 3.16
CA GLN A 55 -7.63 -28.51 2.61
C GLN A 55 -8.51 -29.11 3.72
N SER A 56 -7.95 -29.83 4.69
CA SER A 56 -8.74 -30.36 5.81
C SER A 56 -9.34 -29.25 6.69
N LEU A 57 -8.61 -28.15 6.91
CA LEU A 57 -9.13 -26.99 7.66
C LEU A 57 -10.28 -26.31 6.92
N VAL A 58 -10.20 -26.19 5.59
CA VAL A 58 -11.29 -25.65 4.76
C VAL A 58 -12.53 -26.54 4.80
N GLU A 59 -12.36 -27.88 4.76
CA GLU A 59 -13.48 -28.81 4.91
C GLU A 59 -14.12 -28.76 6.30
N GLU A 60 -13.31 -28.59 7.35
CA GLU A 60 -13.80 -28.44 8.72
C GLU A 60 -14.55 -27.12 8.92
N GLN A 61 -14.05 -26.02 8.35
CA GLN A 61 -14.76 -24.73 8.33
C GLN A 61 -16.09 -24.80 7.58
N ARG A 62 -16.15 -25.53 6.45
CA ARG A 62 -17.40 -25.78 5.72
C ARG A 62 -18.40 -26.59 6.55
N ARG A 63 -17.94 -27.59 7.30
CA ARG A 63 -18.80 -28.36 8.23
C ARG A 63 -19.32 -27.51 9.37
N GLN A 64 -18.50 -26.61 9.92
CA GLN A 64 -18.94 -25.69 10.96
C GLN A 64 -19.97 -24.67 10.42
N GLN A 65 -19.77 -24.16 9.19
CA GLN A 65 -20.76 -23.31 8.52
C GLN A 65 -22.11 -24.02 8.31
N SER A 66 -22.11 -25.28 7.86
CA SER A 66 -23.37 -26.01 7.68
C SER A 66 -24.12 -26.26 8.99
N LEU A 67 -23.39 -26.46 10.10
CA LEU A 67 -24.01 -26.63 11.43
C LEU A 67 -24.63 -25.33 11.95
N VAL A 68 -23.99 -24.18 11.69
CA VAL A 68 -24.54 -22.86 12.04
C VAL A 68 -25.77 -22.53 11.20
N GLU A 69 -25.78 -22.88 9.92
CA GLU A 69 -26.94 -22.70 9.04
C GLU A 69 -28.13 -23.59 9.46
N GLU A 70 -27.87 -24.82 9.93
CA GLU A 70 -28.90 -25.71 10.49
C GLU A 70 -29.45 -25.20 11.84
N GLU A 71 -28.61 -24.61 12.70
CA GLU A 71 -29.06 -23.98 13.95
C GLU A 71 -29.89 -22.71 13.70
N ASP A 72 -29.49 -21.85 12.75
CA ASP A 72 -30.24 -20.64 12.38
C ASP A 72 -31.61 -20.97 11.76
N THR A 73 -31.70 -22.05 10.98
CA THR A 73 -33.00 -22.54 10.48
C THR A 73 -33.87 -23.11 11.61
N ALA A 74 -33.29 -23.81 12.59
CA ALA A 74 -34.02 -24.32 13.75
C ALA A 74 -34.51 -23.23 14.70
N VAL A 75 -33.76 -22.12 14.87
CA VAL A 75 -34.14 -20.96 15.69
C VAL A 75 -35.22 -20.13 15.00
N SER A 76 -35.15 -19.97 13.67
CA SER A 76 -36.19 -19.28 12.89
C SER A 76 -37.55 -20.01 12.91
N GLY A 77 -37.54 -21.35 13.03
CA GLY A 77 -38.75 -22.16 13.16
C GLY A 77 -39.42 -22.07 14.53
N ARG A 78 -38.68 -21.77 15.60
CA ARG A 78 -39.24 -21.64 16.96
C ARG A 78 -39.78 -20.23 17.26
N GLY A 79 -39.20 -19.20 16.65
CA GLY A 79 -39.70 -17.81 16.79
C GLY A 79 -41.09 -17.57 16.18
N ALA A 80 -41.54 -18.44 15.27
CA ALA A 80 -42.85 -18.32 14.63
C ALA A 80 -44.01 -18.93 15.46
N GLU A 81 -43.74 -19.70 16.51
CA GLU A 81 -44.79 -20.27 17.37
C GLU A 81 -45.06 -19.45 18.65
N GLU A 82 -44.09 -18.68 19.16
CA GLU A 82 -44.26 -17.92 20.42
C GLU A 82 -44.96 -16.56 20.28
N ASP A 83 -44.98 -15.94 19.10
CA ASP A 83 -45.63 -14.62 18.89
C ASP A 83 -47.16 -14.69 18.75
N SER A 84 -47.77 -15.87 18.88
CA SER A 84 -49.24 -16.05 18.87
C SER A 84 -49.89 -16.03 20.26
N ALA A 85 -49.11 -15.92 21.34
CA ALA A 85 -49.62 -15.99 22.70
C ALA A 85 -48.93 -15.01 23.64
N VAL A 86 -49.26 -13.71 23.54
CA VAL A 86 -49.34 -12.76 24.68
C VAL A 86 -49.88 -11.42 24.14
N SER A 87 -51.21 -11.30 24.14
CA SER A 87 -51.88 -9.99 24.18
C SER A 87 -53.13 -10.12 25.03
N GLY A 88 -53.05 -9.78 26.32
CA GLY A 88 -54.21 -9.73 27.19
C GLY A 88 -53.90 -9.55 28.66
N ARG A 89 -54.37 -8.40 29.19
CA ARG A 89 -54.48 -7.98 30.60
C ARG A 89 -53.20 -7.33 31.14
N GLY A 90 -53.22 -6.15 31.74
CA GLY A 90 -54.30 -5.43 32.42
C GLY A 90 -53.76 -4.99 33.79
N ALA A 91 -53.88 -3.70 34.09
CA ALA A 91 -53.26 -2.97 35.20
C ALA A 91 -53.75 -3.35 36.62
N GLU A 92 -52.95 -3.01 37.63
CA GLU A 92 -53.25 -2.44 38.97
C GLU A 92 -51.99 -2.59 39.88
N GLU A 93 -51.34 -1.50 40.29
CA GLU A 93 -51.40 -0.84 41.62
C GLU A 93 -50.79 -1.64 42.79
N GLU A 94 -49.70 -1.13 43.40
CA GLU A 94 -49.60 -0.95 44.86
C GLU A 94 -48.36 -0.15 45.29
N ASP A 95 -48.63 0.80 46.20
CA ASP A 95 -47.70 1.59 47.00
C ASP A 95 -46.83 0.74 47.94
N THR A 96 -45.61 1.20 48.26
CA THR A 96 -45.18 1.43 49.65
C THR A 96 -43.79 2.07 49.74
N ALA A 97 -43.72 3.15 50.51
CA ALA A 97 -42.51 3.88 50.89
C ALA A 97 -41.79 3.22 52.08
N VAL A 98 -40.44 3.23 52.11
CA VAL A 98 -39.66 3.28 53.35
C VAL A 98 -38.38 4.12 53.17
N SER A 99 -38.18 5.01 54.13
CA SER A 99 -37.09 5.96 54.34
C SER A 99 -35.71 5.33 54.65
N GLY A 100 -34.62 6.06 54.40
CA GLY A 100 -33.34 5.82 55.06
C GLY A 100 -32.27 6.85 54.74
N ARG A 101 -31.82 7.59 55.77
CA ARG A 101 -30.85 8.70 55.76
C ARG A 101 -29.39 8.26 55.57
N GLY A 102 -28.52 9.22 55.19
CA GLY A 102 -27.08 9.23 55.49
C GLY A 102 -26.26 9.89 54.36
N ALA A 103 -26.00 11.19 54.40
CA ALA A 103 -24.89 11.89 55.08
C ALA A 103 -23.55 11.88 54.29
N GLU A 104 -23.17 13.10 53.89
CA GLU A 104 -21.85 13.71 53.63
C GLU A 104 -20.58 12.84 53.45
N VAL A 105 -19.70 13.24 52.52
CA VAL A 105 -18.44 13.95 52.86
C VAL A 105 -17.72 14.43 51.58
N THR A 106 -17.26 15.68 51.69
CA THR A 106 -16.43 16.52 50.83
C THR A 106 -15.02 15.98 50.55
N LYS A 107 -14.43 16.36 49.40
CA LYS A 107 -13.10 17.00 49.35
C LYS A 107 -12.77 17.60 47.99
N ALA A 108 -12.62 18.92 47.99
CA ALA A 108 -11.85 19.69 47.02
C ALA A 108 -10.37 19.67 47.43
N VAL A 109 -9.45 19.71 46.46
CA VAL A 109 -8.06 20.14 46.67
C VAL A 109 -7.68 21.13 45.57
N THR A 110 -7.09 22.22 46.06
CA THR A 110 -6.70 23.49 45.46
C THR A 110 -5.40 23.44 44.66
N ALA A 111 -5.28 24.41 43.76
CA ALA A 111 -4.06 24.84 43.08
C ALA A 111 -3.12 25.61 44.01
N GLU A 112 -1.81 25.61 43.69
CA GLU A 112 -0.87 26.64 44.13
C GLU A 112 0.28 26.86 43.13
N ARG A 113 0.75 28.12 43.08
CA ARG A 113 1.70 28.76 42.15
C ARG A 113 3.14 28.77 42.67
N SER A 114 4.12 28.96 41.78
CA SER A 114 5.31 29.84 41.90
C SER A 114 6.11 29.73 40.58
N SER A 115 6.51 30.75 39.79
CA SER A 115 7.19 32.06 39.93
C SER A 115 8.73 32.00 40.09
N SER A 116 9.49 32.40 39.06
CA SER A 116 10.71 33.27 39.08
C SER A 116 11.33 33.36 37.65
N THR A 117 11.25 34.47 36.90
CA THR A 117 12.21 35.60 36.75
C THR A 117 13.58 35.28 36.11
N ALA A 118 13.85 35.88 34.94
CA ALA A 118 15.15 36.10 34.25
C ALA A 118 16.01 37.19 34.98
N PRO A 119 17.21 37.70 34.55
CA PRO A 119 17.55 38.23 33.19
C PRO A 119 19.07 38.23 32.76
N HIS A 120 19.35 38.93 31.63
CA HIS A 120 20.63 39.42 31.03
C HIS A 120 21.41 38.45 30.12
N GLY A 121 21.85 38.75 28.89
CA GLY A 121 22.01 40.00 28.15
C GLY A 121 23.50 40.29 27.89
N LEU A 122 24.02 40.05 26.68
CA LEU A 122 25.24 40.72 26.19
C LEU A 122 25.27 40.82 24.66
N ILE A 123 25.40 42.06 24.20
CA ILE A 123 25.63 42.51 22.83
C ILE A 123 27.13 42.69 22.66
N ILE A 124 27.74 42.17 21.59
CA ILE A 124 29.01 42.68 21.06
C ILE A 124 28.86 42.94 19.56
N ILE A 125 29.03 44.21 19.22
CA ILE A 125 29.19 44.79 17.90
C ILE A 125 30.65 44.63 17.48
N GLY A 126 30.90 44.15 16.25
CA GLY A 126 32.21 44.14 15.60
C GLY A 126 32.03 44.34 14.10
N ILE A 127 32.52 45.48 13.61
CA ILE A 127 32.34 46.06 12.29
C ILE A 127 33.59 45.82 11.42
N PHE A 128 33.34 45.50 10.13
CA PHE A 128 34.20 45.61 8.92
C PHE A 128 35.37 44.63 8.73
N VAL A 129 35.47 44.02 7.53
CA VAL A 129 36.16 44.58 6.34
C VAL A 129 35.68 43.87 5.06
N SER A 130 35.49 44.68 4.02
CA SER A 130 35.17 44.35 2.63
C SER A 130 36.32 43.63 1.92
N THR A 131 36.01 42.56 1.18
CA THR A 131 36.60 42.29 -0.14
C THR A 131 35.60 41.53 -0.99
N ALA A 132 35.11 42.18 -2.05
CA ALA A 132 34.40 41.56 -3.15
C ALA A 132 35.38 40.72 -3.98
N THR A 133 35.02 39.46 -4.26
CA THR A 133 35.55 38.71 -5.41
C THR A 133 34.51 37.71 -5.93
N ASN A 134 34.19 37.89 -7.21
CA ASN A 134 33.70 36.91 -8.19
C ASN A 134 32.49 36.04 -7.84
N THR A 135 31.33 36.59 -8.20
CA THR A 135 30.31 35.88 -8.99
C THR A 135 30.93 35.18 -10.21
N SER A 136 30.31 34.06 -10.61
CA SER A 136 30.58 33.21 -11.79
C SER A 136 31.59 32.06 -11.61
N HIS A 137 31.09 30.90 -11.14
CA HIS A 137 31.38 29.55 -11.66
C HIS A 137 30.75 28.50 -10.72
N LEU A 138 29.42 28.42 -10.72
CA LEU A 138 28.73 27.16 -10.44
C LEU A 138 28.04 26.77 -11.74
N GLN A 139 28.85 26.25 -12.66
CA GLN A 139 28.35 25.55 -13.83
C GLN A 139 27.56 24.35 -13.33
N THR A 140 26.27 24.40 -13.62
CA THR A 140 25.39 23.28 -14.00
C THR A 140 26.20 22.04 -14.37
N ARG A 141 26.41 21.15 -13.40
CA ARG A 141 26.74 19.77 -13.70
C ARG A 141 25.42 19.12 -14.10
N ALA A 142 25.03 19.34 -15.35
CA ALA A 142 24.08 18.48 -16.02
C ALA A 142 24.58 17.05 -15.80
N GLN A 143 23.76 16.22 -15.17
CA GLN A 143 23.98 14.79 -15.10
C GLN A 143 24.06 14.30 -16.54
N GLN A 144 25.28 14.16 -17.05
CA GLN A 144 25.56 13.31 -18.20
C GLN A 144 25.08 11.93 -17.78
N GLY A 145 24.04 11.44 -18.44
CA GLY A 145 23.51 10.10 -18.24
C GLY A 145 24.65 9.10 -18.32
N ALA A 146 25.02 8.54 -17.18
CA ALA A 146 25.93 7.42 -17.14
C ALA A 146 25.19 6.26 -17.82
N ALA A 147 25.65 5.87 -19.01
CA ALA A 147 25.20 4.63 -19.64
C ALA A 147 25.40 3.51 -18.60
N MET A 148 24.30 2.85 -18.23
CA MET A 148 24.32 1.75 -17.28
C MET A 148 25.32 0.69 -17.79
N PRO A 149 26.34 0.30 -16.99
CA PRO A 149 27.36 -0.65 -17.43
C PRO A 149 26.83 -2.09 -17.61
N PHE A 150 25.56 -2.33 -17.28
CA PHE A 150 24.86 -3.58 -17.48
C PHE A 150 23.92 -3.44 -18.69
N GLY A 151 24.28 -4.06 -19.82
CA GLY A 151 23.37 -4.11 -20.97
C GLY A 151 22.17 -5.02 -20.67
N ASN A 152 20.98 -4.66 -21.16
CA ASN A 152 19.78 -5.52 -21.12
C ASN A 152 19.94 -6.70 -22.10
N THR A 153 20.84 -7.61 -21.74
CA THR A 153 21.30 -8.69 -22.61
C THR A 153 20.14 -9.62 -22.93
N HIS A 154 19.24 -9.88 -21.96
CA HIS A 154 18.09 -10.75 -22.16
C HIS A 154 17.13 -10.20 -23.21
N ASN A 155 16.83 -8.90 -23.22
CA ASN A 155 15.98 -8.32 -24.27
C ASN A 155 16.63 -8.49 -25.67
N GLN A 156 17.95 -8.35 -25.76
CA GLN A 156 18.68 -8.61 -27.03
C GLN A 156 18.56 -10.07 -27.50
N TRP A 157 18.35 -11.04 -26.60
CA TRP A 157 18.06 -12.43 -26.98
C TRP A 157 16.60 -12.61 -27.42
N LYS A 158 15.63 -11.96 -26.76
CA LYS A 158 14.21 -11.97 -27.17
C LYS A 158 14.01 -11.39 -28.57
N LEU A 159 14.75 -10.34 -28.91
CA LEU A 159 14.72 -9.71 -30.24
C LEU A 159 15.24 -10.62 -31.37
N LYS A 160 15.82 -11.78 -31.06
CA LYS A 160 16.15 -12.82 -32.06
C LYS A 160 14.92 -13.62 -32.51
N TYR A 161 13.83 -13.55 -31.75
CA TYR A 161 12.54 -14.18 -32.03
C TYR A 161 11.56 -13.13 -32.57
N SER A 162 10.56 -13.57 -33.33
CA SER A 162 9.56 -12.65 -33.90
C SER A 162 8.66 -12.04 -32.81
N GLY A 163 7.91 -10.99 -33.16
CA GLY A 163 6.91 -10.44 -32.23
C GLY A 163 5.87 -11.47 -31.82
N ASP A 164 5.46 -12.32 -32.76
CA ASP A 164 4.46 -13.39 -32.52
C ASP A 164 4.99 -14.49 -31.61
N ASP A 165 6.29 -14.84 -31.71
CA ASP A 165 6.90 -15.89 -30.88
C ASP A 165 6.94 -15.50 -29.38
N GLU A 166 7.04 -14.20 -29.08
CA GLU A 166 7.17 -13.67 -27.72
C GLU A 166 5.88 -13.01 -27.22
N PHE A 167 4.86 -12.89 -28.08
CA PHE A 167 3.56 -12.34 -27.69
C PHE A 167 2.88 -13.25 -26.63
N PRO A 168 2.39 -12.71 -25.51
CA PRO A 168 1.80 -13.52 -24.46
C PRO A 168 0.46 -14.15 -24.86
N ASP A 169 0.21 -15.40 -24.42
CA ASP A 169 -1.14 -15.98 -24.49
C ASP A 169 -2.03 -15.38 -23.41
N LEU A 170 -2.95 -14.51 -23.85
CA LEU A 170 -3.91 -13.80 -23.00
C LEU A 170 -5.35 -14.30 -23.16
N SER A 171 -5.55 -15.49 -23.75
CA SER A 171 -6.87 -16.00 -24.16
C SER A 171 -7.88 -16.21 -23.02
N LYS A 172 -7.41 -16.31 -21.77
CA LYS A 172 -8.24 -16.53 -20.57
C LYS A 172 -8.12 -15.40 -19.56
N HIS A 173 -7.59 -14.25 -19.98
CA HIS A 173 -7.26 -13.15 -19.10
C HIS A 173 -8.38 -12.10 -19.05
N ASN A 174 -8.55 -11.54 -17.87
CA ASN A 174 -9.53 -10.51 -17.54
C ASN A 174 -8.89 -9.49 -16.59
N ASN A 175 -7.98 -8.72 -17.16
CA ASN A 175 -7.35 -7.55 -16.56
C ASN A 175 -7.27 -6.43 -17.62
N HIS A 176 -7.06 -5.18 -17.21
CA HIS A 176 -7.08 -4.03 -18.14
C HIS A 176 -6.01 -4.15 -19.24
N MET A 177 -4.78 -4.53 -18.90
CA MET A 177 -3.69 -4.74 -19.85
C MET A 177 -4.08 -5.74 -20.94
N ALA A 178 -4.63 -6.90 -20.57
CA ALA A 178 -4.98 -7.96 -21.52
C ALA A 178 -6.14 -7.60 -22.47
N LYS A 179 -7.01 -6.66 -22.08
CA LYS A 179 -8.07 -6.13 -22.97
C LYS A 179 -7.53 -5.21 -24.06
N ILE A 180 -6.35 -4.63 -23.84
CA ILE A 180 -5.82 -3.52 -24.63
C ILE A 180 -4.62 -3.94 -25.48
N LEU A 181 -3.75 -4.80 -24.95
CA LEU A 181 -2.55 -5.23 -25.66
C LEU A 181 -2.91 -5.98 -26.96
N THR A 182 -2.31 -5.56 -28.07
CA THR A 182 -2.46 -6.22 -29.37
C THR A 182 -1.12 -6.72 -29.90
N PRO A 183 -1.09 -7.71 -30.81
CA PRO A 183 0.16 -8.17 -31.43
C PRO A 183 0.93 -7.05 -32.13
N GLU A 184 0.24 -6.13 -32.81
CA GLU A 184 0.84 -4.97 -33.47
C GLU A 184 1.49 -4.02 -32.44
N MET A 185 0.77 -3.68 -31.37
CA MET A 185 1.29 -2.83 -30.30
C MET A 185 2.50 -3.47 -29.62
N TYR A 186 2.45 -4.77 -29.33
CA TYR A 186 3.59 -5.50 -28.75
C TYR A 186 4.81 -5.46 -29.67
N ALA A 187 4.62 -5.73 -30.97
CA ALA A 187 5.71 -5.67 -31.95
C ALA A 187 6.37 -4.28 -32.03
N ASN A 188 5.58 -3.21 -31.90
CA ASN A 188 6.06 -1.81 -31.95
C ASN A 188 6.77 -1.34 -30.67
N LEU A 189 6.46 -1.94 -29.53
CA LEU A 189 6.93 -1.50 -28.21
C LEU A 189 8.01 -2.43 -27.61
N ARG A 190 8.12 -3.70 -28.03
CA ARG A 190 8.99 -4.71 -27.40
C ARG A 190 10.50 -4.42 -27.48
N ASP A 191 10.93 -3.62 -28.45
CA ASP A 191 12.33 -3.20 -28.58
C ASP A 191 12.68 -1.96 -27.74
N LYS A 192 11.68 -1.31 -27.14
CA LYS A 192 11.85 -0.13 -26.31
C LYS A 192 12.27 -0.51 -24.90
N GLN A 193 13.03 0.39 -24.29
CA GLN A 193 13.38 0.36 -22.87
C GLN A 193 13.48 1.78 -22.34
N THR A 194 13.21 1.95 -21.05
CA THR A 194 13.41 3.22 -20.34
C THR A 194 14.92 3.46 -20.11
N PRO A 195 15.35 4.65 -19.65
CA PRO A 195 16.75 4.91 -19.32
C PRO A 195 17.34 3.94 -18.29
N SER A 196 16.51 3.38 -17.40
CA SER A 196 16.92 2.37 -16.40
C SER A 196 16.95 0.94 -16.96
N GLY A 197 16.51 0.74 -18.20
CA GLY A 197 16.45 -0.56 -18.87
C GLY A 197 15.14 -1.34 -18.65
N PHE A 198 14.10 -0.72 -18.07
CA PHE A 198 12.78 -1.34 -17.91
C PHE A 198 12.08 -1.51 -19.26
N THR A 199 11.51 -2.69 -19.53
CA THR A 199 10.96 -3.06 -20.84
C THR A 199 9.45 -3.26 -20.83
N LEU A 200 8.84 -3.42 -22.01
CA LEU A 200 7.42 -3.75 -22.13
C LEU A 200 7.06 -5.06 -21.40
N ASP A 201 7.92 -6.08 -21.48
CA ASP A 201 7.66 -7.36 -20.81
C ASP A 201 7.66 -7.19 -19.28
N ASP A 202 8.56 -6.35 -18.75
CA ASP A 202 8.57 -6.03 -17.33
C ASP A 202 7.31 -5.27 -16.90
N VAL A 203 6.77 -4.40 -17.78
CA VAL A 203 5.50 -3.69 -17.56
C VAL A 203 4.33 -4.66 -17.43
N ILE A 204 4.24 -5.68 -18.30
CA ILE A 204 3.04 -6.53 -18.44
C ILE A 204 3.11 -7.85 -17.65
N GLN A 205 4.28 -8.27 -17.15
CA GLN A 205 4.49 -9.60 -16.57
C GLN A 205 3.45 -9.97 -15.50
N THR A 206 3.11 -9.03 -14.61
CA THR A 206 2.12 -9.28 -13.56
C THR A 206 0.73 -9.60 -14.13
N GLY A 207 0.34 -8.98 -15.25
CA GLY A 207 -0.92 -9.28 -15.92
C GLY A 207 -0.89 -10.57 -16.71
N VAL A 208 0.26 -10.96 -17.25
CA VAL A 208 0.44 -12.27 -17.91
C VAL A 208 0.32 -13.41 -16.89
N ASP A 209 0.96 -13.28 -15.73
CA ASP A 209 0.97 -14.31 -14.69
C ASP A 209 -0.36 -14.39 -13.92
N ASN A 210 -1.12 -13.29 -13.89
CA ASN A 210 -2.38 -13.19 -13.16
C ASN A 210 -3.56 -12.94 -14.11
N PRO A 211 -4.25 -13.99 -14.58
CA PRO A 211 -5.36 -13.88 -15.54
C PRO A 211 -6.58 -13.15 -14.97
N GLY A 212 -6.66 -12.91 -13.67
CA GLY A 212 -7.73 -12.15 -13.04
C GLY A 212 -7.58 -12.18 -11.53
N HIS A 213 -8.52 -11.55 -10.82
CA HIS A 213 -8.57 -11.58 -9.37
C HIS A 213 -10.00 -11.91 -8.88
N PRO A 214 -10.19 -12.71 -7.82
CA PRO A 214 -11.51 -13.15 -7.38
C PRO A 214 -12.49 -12.02 -7.03
N PHE A 215 -11.98 -10.86 -6.62
CA PHE A 215 -12.80 -9.79 -6.04
C PHE A 215 -12.85 -8.50 -6.86
N ILE A 216 -11.91 -8.27 -7.78
CA ILE A 216 -11.77 -6.99 -8.50
C ILE A 216 -11.22 -7.18 -9.92
N MET A 217 -11.53 -6.25 -10.81
CA MET A 217 -10.80 -6.10 -12.08
C MET A 217 -9.40 -5.53 -11.78
N THR A 218 -8.34 -6.28 -12.12
CA THR A 218 -6.95 -5.84 -11.94
C THR A 218 -6.45 -5.06 -13.15
N VAL A 219 -5.42 -4.24 -12.94
CA VAL A 219 -4.79 -3.47 -14.02
C VAL A 219 -3.97 -4.38 -14.93
N GLY A 220 -3.15 -5.27 -14.36
CA GLY A 220 -2.32 -6.20 -15.14
C GLY A 220 -1.03 -5.60 -15.70
N CYS A 221 -0.66 -4.38 -15.29
CA CYS A 221 0.65 -3.82 -15.61
C CYS A 221 1.14 -2.86 -14.51
N VAL A 222 2.44 -2.61 -14.49
CA VAL A 222 3.14 -1.73 -13.53
C VAL A 222 4.18 -0.86 -14.22
N ALA A 223 4.54 0.25 -13.57
CA ALA A 223 5.66 1.09 -13.95
C ALA A 223 6.93 0.75 -13.17
N GLY A 224 8.08 0.73 -13.84
CA GLY A 224 9.39 0.52 -13.24
C GLY A 224 10.13 1.82 -12.91
N ASP A 225 9.73 2.93 -13.51
CA ASP A 225 10.28 4.28 -13.32
C ASP A 225 9.29 5.35 -13.84
N GLU A 226 9.64 6.64 -13.72
CA GLU A 226 8.79 7.75 -14.16
C GLU A 226 8.62 7.74 -15.69
N GLU A 227 9.69 7.39 -16.42
CA GLU A 227 9.73 7.34 -17.89
C GLU A 227 8.89 6.22 -18.49
N THR A 228 8.59 5.16 -17.72
CA THR A 228 7.72 4.06 -18.15
C THR A 228 6.40 4.57 -18.74
N TYR A 229 5.78 5.57 -18.10
CA TYR A 229 4.51 6.13 -18.54
C TYR A 229 4.59 6.89 -19.87
N GLU A 230 5.76 7.40 -20.27
CA GLU A 230 5.95 8.05 -21.57
C GLU A 230 6.40 7.05 -22.65
N VAL A 231 7.36 6.18 -22.32
CA VAL A 231 7.94 5.21 -23.28
C VAL A 231 6.89 4.21 -23.76
N PHE A 232 5.99 3.77 -22.87
CA PHE A 232 4.96 2.78 -23.15
C PHE A 232 3.54 3.36 -23.14
N LYS A 233 3.39 4.66 -23.40
CA LYS A 233 2.09 5.35 -23.38
C LYS A 233 1.06 4.77 -24.34
N GLU A 234 1.48 4.20 -25.47
CA GLU A 234 0.57 3.55 -26.42
C GLU A 234 -0.24 2.40 -25.77
N LEU A 235 0.35 1.71 -24.79
CA LEU A 235 -0.35 0.73 -23.94
C LEU A 235 -0.96 1.38 -22.69
N LEU A 236 -0.21 2.23 -22.00
CA LEU A 236 -0.59 2.72 -20.68
C LEU A 236 -1.72 3.75 -20.73
N ASP A 237 -1.79 4.59 -21.75
CA ASP A 237 -2.86 5.59 -21.90
C ASP A 237 -4.24 4.94 -22.02
N PRO A 238 -4.49 3.96 -22.92
CA PRO A 238 -5.77 3.26 -22.95
C PRO A 238 -6.07 2.48 -21.66
N VAL A 239 -5.04 1.95 -20.97
CA VAL A 239 -5.21 1.24 -19.69
C VAL A 239 -5.70 2.22 -18.61
N ILE A 240 -5.11 3.41 -18.58
CA ILE A 240 -5.49 4.49 -17.67
C ILE A 240 -6.91 4.96 -17.99
N GLU A 241 -7.25 5.14 -19.27
CA GLU A 241 -8.58 5.55 -19.71
C GLU A 241 -9.65 4.54 -19.28
N ASP A 242 -9.45 3.24 -19.52
CA ASP A 242 -10.40 2.19 -19.12
C ASP A 242 -10.50 2.07 -17.59
N ARG A 243 -9.37 2.18 -16.87
CA ARG A 243 -9.36 2.06 -15.41
C ARG A 243 -9.99 3.27 -14.72
N HIS A 244 -9.78 4.49 -15.21
CA HIS A 244 -10.25 5.73 -14.58
C HIS A 244 -11.47 6.33 -15.26
N GLY A 245 -12.30 5.48 -15.89
CA GLY A 245 -13.65 5.85 -16.33
C GLY A 245 -13.68 6.88 -17.46
N GLY A 246 -12.75 6.77 -18.42
CA GLY A 246 -12.68 7.63 -19.60
C GLY A 246 -11.74 8.83 -19.46
N TYR A 247 -10.77 8.79 -18.53
CA TYR A 247 -9.76 9.83 -18.40
C TYR A 247 -8.78 9.78 -19.59
N LYS A 248 -8.87 10.77 -20.46
CA LYS A 248 -8.20 10.78 -21.77
C LYS A 248 -6.76 11.29 -21.68
N PRO A 249 -5.90 10.95 -22.64
CA PRO A 249 -4.52 11.49 -22.73
C PRO A 249 -4.44 13.03 -22.76
N THR A 250 -5.52 13.70 -23.17
CA THR A 250 -5.61 15.16 -23.22
C THR A 250 -6.09 15.80 -21.92
N ASP A 251 -6.61 15.01 -20.98
CA ASP A 251 -7.14 15.50 -19.73
C ASP A 251 -6.01 15.89 -18.77
N LYS A 252 -6.33 16.76 -17.80
CA LYS A 252 -5.35 17.27 -16.84
C LYS A 252 -5.80 16.97 -15.43
N HIS A 253 -4.85 16.56 -14.61
CA HIS A 253 -5.13 16.24 -13.23
C HIS A 253 -5.13 17.51 -12.38
N LYS A 254 -6.00 17.53 -11.37
CA LYS A 254 -6.11 18.64 -10.42
C LYS A 254 -5.74 18.11 -9.04
N THR A 255 -4.86 18.83 -8.35
CA THR A 255 -4.49 18.56 -6.96
C THR A 255 -5.10 19.64 -6.08
N ASP A 256 -5.76 19.25 -5.00
CA ASP A 256 -6.26 20.15 -3.97
C ASP A 256 -6.06 19.50 -2.61
N LEU A 257 -5.02 19.91 -1.90
CA LEU A 257 -4.70 19.48 -0.54
C LEU A 257 -5.09 20.55 0.50
N ASN A 258 -6.07 21.41 0.19
CA ASN A 258 -6.61 22.35 1.16
C ASN A 258 -7.80 21.73 1.93
N PRO A 259 -7.61 21.31 3.20
CA PRO A 259 -8.68 20.66 3.97
C PRO A 259 -9.85 21.61 4.30
N ASP A 260 -9.67 22.92 4.21
CA ASP A 260 -10.73 23.90 4.46
C ASP A 260 -11.84 23.85 3.40
N ASN A 261 -11.53 23.32 2.21
CA ASN A 261 -12.51 23.15 1.13
C ASN A 261 -13.48 21.98 1.41
N LEU A 262 -13.18 21.08 2.35
CA LEU A 262 -14.04 19.97 2.71
C LEU A 262 -15.26 20.43 3.54
N GLN A 263 -16.46 20.12 3.03
CA GLN A 263 -17.74 20.47 3.65
C GLN A 263 -18.26 19.32 4.54
N GLY A 264 -18.39 19.59 5.84
CA GLY A 264 -18.77 18.59 6.84
C GLY A 264 -17.75 17.45 6.98
N GLY A 265 -18.22 16.25 7.33
CA GLY A 265 -17.37 15.05 7.49
C GLY A 265 -16.72 14.94 8.86
N ASP A 266 -17.01 15.87 9.76
CA ASP A 266 -16.66 15.88 11.18
C ASP A 266 -17.65 15.09 12.05
N ASP A 267 -18.75 14.63 11.46
CA ASP A 267 -19.96 14.14 12.13
C ASP A 267 -20.49 12.81 11.57
N LEU A 268 -19.68 12.01 10.87
CA LEU A 268 -20.15 10.69 10.41
C LEU A 268 -20.55 9.85 11.62
N ASP A 269 -21.74 9.25 11.58
CA ASP A 269 -22.36 8.64 12.76
C ASP A 269 -21.48 7.52 13.34
N PRO A 270 -20.92 7.69 14.56
CA PRO A 270 -20.00 6.73 15.16
C PRO A 270 -20.71 5.43 15.59
N ALA A 271 -22.05 5.40 15.62
CA ALA A 271 -22.80 4.17 15.82
C ALA A 271 -22.64 3.22 14.62
N TYR A 272 -22.32 3.72 13.42
CA TYR A 272 -22.10 2.93 12.21
C TYR A 272 -20.64 2.96 11.75
N VAL A 273 -20.00 4.12 11.78
CA VAL A 273 -18.62 4.34 11.34
C VAL A 273 -17.62 4.06 12.48
N LEU A 274 -16.92 2.94 12.36
CA LEU A 274 -15.98 2.44 13.37
C LEU A 274 -14.61 3.13 13.30
N SER A 275 -14.17 3.49 12.09
CA SER A 275 -12.91 4.18 11.86
C SER A 275 -12.91 4.88 10.52
N SER A 276 -12.15 5.97 10.44
CA SER A 276 -11.95 6.79 9.24
C SER A 276 -10.47 6.80 8.87
N ARG A 277 -10.15 6.67 7.57
CA ARG A 277 -8.78 6.60 7.07
C ARG A 277 -8.65 7.29 5.71
N VAL A 278 -7.56 8.03 5.53
CA VAL A 278 -7.12 8.58 4.24
C VAL A 278 -5.70 8.11 3.98
N ARG A 279 -5.44 7.56 2.79
CA ARG A 279 -4.09 7.14 2.38
C ARG A 279 -3.76 7.60 0.98
N THR A 280 -2.47 7.83 0.70
CA THR A 280 -1.93 8.00 -0.65
C THR A 280 -0.55 7.36 -0.79
N GLY A 281 0.00 7.33 -2.00
CA GLY A 281 1.40 7.03 -2.25
C GLY A 281 2.18 8.25 -2.74
N ARG A 282 3.51 8.25 -2.56
CA ARG A 282 4.44 9.18 -3.22
C ARG A 282 5.67 8.44 -3.70
N SER A 283 6.13 8.78 -4.89
CA SER A 283 7.40 8.31 -5.47
C SER A 283 8.40 9.44 -5.55
N VAL A 284 9.66 9.14 -5.27
CA VAL A 284 10.76 10.12 -5.25
C VAL A 284 11.41 10.15 -6.62
N ARG A 285 11.43 11.33 -7.25
CA ARG A 285 11.97 11.51 -8.60
C ARG A 285 13.46 11.15 -8.66
N GLY A 286 13.86 10.50 -9.75
CA GLY A 286 15.24 10.07 -10.01
C GLY A 286 15.62 8.71 -9.40
N PHE A 287 14.65 8.00 -8.80
CA PHE A 287 14.81 6.60 -8.37
C PHE A 287 13.82 5.73 -9.12
N THR A 288 14.21 4.51 -9.49
CA THR A 288 13.27 3.53 -10.06
C THR A 288 12.27 3.04 -8.99
N LEU A 289 11.08 2.64 -9.46
CA LEU A 289 9.96 2.18 -8.65
C LEU A 289 10.18 0.75 -8.12
N PRO A 290 9.41 0.28 -7.12
CA PRO A 290 9.61 -1.02 -6.47
C PRO A 290 9.77 -2.24 -7.39
N PRO A 291 9.06 -2.36 -8.54
CA PRO A 291 9.28 -3.47 -9.47
C PRO A 291 10.73 -3.61 -9.93
N HIS A 292 11.41 -2.47 -10.13
CA HIS A 292 12.72 -2.41 -10.77
C HIS A 292 13.87 -1.99 -9.86
N CYS A 293 13.57 -1.33 -8.73
CA CYS A 293 14.59 -0.76 -7.86
C CYS A 293 15.66 -1.76 -7.42
N SER A 294 16.92 -1.33 -7.52
CA SER A 294 18.05 -2.03 -6.96
C SER A 294 18.04 -1.92 -5.43
N ARG A 295 18.78 -2.81 -4.75
CA ARG A 295 19.00 -2.69 -3.29
C ARG A 295 19.59 -1.31 -2.92
N GLY A 296 20.45 -0.76 -3.78
CA GLY A 296 21.07 0.55 -3.56
C GLY A 296 20.06 1.70 -3.57
N GLU A 297 19.21 1.76 -4.60
CA GLU A 297 18.15 2.76 -4.71
C GLU A 297 17.14 2.65 -3.57
N ARG A 298 16.70 1.42 -3.25
CA ARG A 298 15.75 1.17 -2.16
C ARG A 298 16.28 1.68 -0.81
N ARG A 299 17.55 1.41 -0.50
CA ARG A 299 18.23 1.90 0.71
C ARG A 299 18.39 3.42 0.71
N ALA A 300 18.62 4.04 -0.46
CA ALA A 300 18.70 5.49 -0.57
C ALA A 300 17.34 6.15 -0.27
N ILE A 301 16.24 5.58 -0.79
CA ILE A 301 14.87 6.02 -0.47
C ILE A 301 14.60 5.85 1.03
N GLU A 302 14.94 4.72 1.63
CA GLU A 302 14.77 4.49 3.07
C GLU A 302 15.50 5.56 3.88
N LYS A 303 16.79 5.78 3.60
CA LYS A 303 17.61 6.77 4.30
C LYS A 303 17.00 8.17 4.21
N LEU A 304 16.64 8.61 3.01
CA LEU A 304 16.03 9.92 2.78
C LEU A 304 14.70 10.07 3.55
N SER A 305 13.90 8.99 3.55
CA SER A 305 12.62 8.95 4.26
C SER A 305 12.81 9.08 5.76
N ILE A 306 13.75 8.34 6.35
CA ILE A 306 14.07 8.43 7.79
C ILE A 306 14.49 9.86 8.15
N GLU A 307 15.40 10.47 7.39
CA GLU A 307 15.90 11.82 7.65
C GLU A 307 14.81 12.88 7.55
N ALA A 308 13.90 12.76 6.58
CA ALA A 308 12.75 13.66 6.43
C ALA A 308 11.76 13.47 7.58
N LEU A 309 11.35 12.23 7.87
CA LEU A 309 10.35 11.93 8.89
C LEU A 309 10.82 12.26 10.31
N ALA A 310 12.11 12.12 10.59
CA ALA A 310 12.71 12.55 11.86
C ALA A 310 12.67 14.07 12.08
N SER A 311 12.40 14.86 11.03
CA SER A 311 12.25 16.32 11.14
C SER A 311 10.81 16.76 11.41
N LEU A 312 9.84 15.82 11.45
CA LEU A 312 8.48 16.12 11.85
C LEU A 312 8.40 16.37 13.35
N SER A 313 7.51 17.27 13.77
CA SER A 313 7.40 17.75 15.14
C SER A 313 5.94 18.03 15.53
N GLY A 314 5.70 18.29 16.82
CA GLY A 314 4.36 18.45 17.38
C GLY A 314 3.58 17.13 17.32
N ASP A 315 2.30 17.19 16.92
CA ASP A 315 1.44 16.00 16.79
C ASP A 315 1.91 15.02 15.69
N LEU A 316 2.87 15.41 14.87
CA LEU A 316 3.51 14.57 13.87
C LEU A 316 4.88 14.06 14.30
N ASN A 317 5.33 14.29 15.54
CA ASN A 317 6.53 13.65 16.08
C ASN A 317 6.31 12.13 16.11
N GLY A 318 7.33 11.36 15.72
CA GLY A 318 7.19 9.92 15.58
C GLY A 318 8.50 9.17 15.39
N THR A 319 8.39 7.85 15.35
CA THR A 319 9.53 6.92 15.31
C THR A 319 9.46 6.02 14.08
N TYR A 320 10.63 5.73 13.48
CA TYR A 320 10.76 4.76 12.39
C TYR A 320 11.21 3.40 12.93
N TYR A 321 10.56 2.35 12.45
CA TYR A 321 10.79 0.96 12.78
C TYR A 321 11.16 0.21 11.50
N ALA A 322 12.43 -0.17 11.37
CA ALA A 322 12.88 -0.99 10.25
C ALA A 322 12.44 -2.44 10.44
N LEU A 323 11.81 -3.05 9.43
CA LEU A 323 11.29 -4.42 9.53
C LEU A 323 12.37 -5.44 9.88
N LYS A 324 13.59 -5.26 9.36
CA LYS A 324 14.72 -6.17 9.61
C LYS A 324 15.14 -6.28 11.09
N ASN A 325 14.80 -5.30 11.92
CA ASN A 325 15.23 -5.19 13.31
C ASN A 325 14.04 -5.15 14.28
N MET A 326 12.81 -5.34 13.78
CA MET A 326 11.59 -5.31 14.58
C MET A 326 11.52 -6.56 15.45
N THR A 327 11.19 -6.42 16.73
CA THR A 327 10.97 -7.60 17.59
C THR A 327 9.62 -8.24 17.29
N ASP A 328 9.43 -9.51 17.68
CA ASP A 328 8.16 -10.20 17.51
C ASP A 328 7.02 -9.47 18.24
N GLU A 329 7.30 -8.87 19.40
CA GLU A 329 6.32 -8.09 20.16
C GLU A 329 5.96 -6.77 19.46
N GLU A 330 6.94 -6.03 18.93
CA GLU A 330 6.68 -4.82 18.14
C GLU A 330 5.88 -5.14 16.88
N GLN A 331 6.25 -6.22 16.20
CA GLN A 331 5.55 -6.70 15.01
C GLN A 331 4.10 -7.05 15.34
N GLN A 332 3.87 -7.87 16.37
CA GLN A 332 2.53 -8.28 16.77
C GLN A 332 1.68 -7.06 17.18
N GLN A 333 2.24 -6.12 17.93
CA GLN A 333 1.52 -4.90 18.32
C GLN A 333 1.10 -4.07 17.09
N LEU A 334 1.97 -3.93 16.09
CA LEU A 334 1.66 -3.19 14.87
C LEU A 334 0.65 -3.93 13.98
N ILE A 335 0.62 -5.28 14.02
CA ILE A 335 -0.41 -6.10 13.36
C ILE A 335 -1.76 -5.90 14.05
N ASP A 336 -1.80 -6.01 15.38
CA ASP A 336 -3.02 -5.88 16.19
C ASP A 336 -3.64 -4.48 16.05
N ASP A 337 -2.81 -3.46 15.89
CA ASP A 337 -3.25 -2.09 15.66
C ASP A 337 -3.69 -1.82 14.20
N HIS A 338 -3.54 -2.80 13.30
CA HIS A 338 -3.76 -2.69 11.84
C HIS A 338 -2.85 -1.65 11.16
N PHE A 339 -1.62 -1.51 11.64
CA PHE A 339 -0.63 -0.55 11.13
C PHE A 339 0.43 -1.18 10.27
N LEU A 340 0.85 -2.41 10.58
CA LEU A 340 1.89 -3.08 9.82
C LEU A 340 1.38 -3.54 8.45
N PHE A 341 2.27 -3.52 7.48
CA PHE A 341 2.10 -4.24 6.23
C PHE A 341 2.88 -5.55 6.31
N ASP A 342 2.23 -6.64 5.94
CA ASP A 342 2.86 -7.95 5.95
C ASP A 342 3.80 -8.13 4.76
N LYS A 343 4.59 -9.21 4.81
CA LYS A 343 5.34 -9.67 3.64
C LYS A 343 4.36 -9.80 2.47
N PRO A 344 4.65 -9.21 1.29
CA PRO A 344 3.77 -9.34 0.13
C PRO A 344 3.53 -10.81 -0.21
N VAL A 345 2.28 -11.26 0.00
CA VAL A 345 1.79 -12.58 -0.42
C VAL A 345 0.90 -12.48 -1.65
N SER A 346 0.48 -11.26 -2.01
CA SER A 346 -0.32 -11.02 -3.20
C SER A 346 0.44 -11.45 -4.45
N PRO A 347 -0.14 -12.33 -5.30
CA PRO A 347 0.53 -12.79 -6.50
C PRO A 347 0.76 -11.63 -7.50
N LEU A 348 -0.01 -10.54 -7.41
CA LEU A 348 0.19 -9.33 -8.20
C LEU A 348 1.52 -8.63 -7.86
N LEU A 349 1.86 -8.53 -6.57
CA LEU A 349 3.11 -7.92 -6.09
C LEU A 349 4.33 -8.83 -6.28
N LEU A 350 4.12 -10.15 -6.18
CA LEU A 350 5.17 -11.14 -6.40
C LEU A 350 5.57 -11.19 -7.88
N ALA A 351 4.60 -11.26 -8.79
CA ALA A 351 4.82 -11.35 -10.24
C ALA A 351 5.43 -10.06 -10.83
N SER A 352 5.20 -8.91 -10.21
CA SER A 352 5.86 -7.64 -10.60
C SER A 352 7.26 -7.46 -10.00
N GLY A 353 7.77 -8.42 -9.22
CA GLY A 353 9.11 -8.35 -8.64
C GLY A 353 9.26 -7.39 -7.45
N MET A 354 8.15 -6.89 -6.88
CA MET A 354 8.17 -5.88 -5.81
C MET A 354 8.62 -6.45 -4.46
N ALA A 355 8.53 -7.77 -4.28
CA ALA A 355 8.95 -8.47 -3.05
C ALA A 355 10.44 -8.81 -2.97
N ARG A 356 11.26 -8.41 -3.96
CA ARG A 356 12.70 -8.69 -3.99
C ARG A 356 13.41 -8.18 -2.73
N ASP A 357 14.36 -8.98 -2.26
CA ASP A 357 15.24 -8.73 -1.11
C ASP A 357 14.51 -8.46 0.22
N TRP A 358 13.26 -8.86 0.39
CA TRP A 358 12.52 -8.66 1.65
C TRP A 358 13.27 -9.22 2.87
N PRO A 359 13.36 -8.51 4.02
CA PRO A 359 12.77 -7.19 4.34
C PRO A 359 13.74 -6.00 4.14
N ASP A 360 14.79 -6.12 3.31
CA ASP A 360 15.82 -5.08 3.14
C ASP A 360 15.20 -3.73 2.74
N ALA A 361 15.57 -2.70 3.51
CA ALA A 361 15.15 -1.31 3.37
C ALA A 361 13.64 -1.06 3.41
N ARG A 362 12.88 -1.90 4.12
CA ARG A 362 11.46 -1.69 4.40
C ARG A 362 11.25 -1.35 5.88
N GLY A 363 10.26 -0.52 6.14
CA GLY A 363 9.88 -0.16 7.49
C GLY A 363 8.63 0.70 7.54
N ILE A 364 8.24 0.99 8.77
CA ILE A 364 7.08 1.80 9.10
C ILE A 364 7.52 2.93 10.02
N TRP A 365 7.09 4.14 9.70
CA TRP A 365 7.12 5.25 10.63
C TRP A 365 5.69 5.53 11.10
N HIS A 366 5.52 5.91 12.36
CA HIS A 366 4.26 6.46 12.82
C HIS A 366 4.50 7.53 13.89
N ASN A 367 3.56 8.47 13.99
CA ASN A 367 3.55 9.44 15.09
C ASN A 367 3.24 8.76 16.43
N ASP A 368 3.56 9.43 17.53
CA ASP A 368 3.39 8.89 18.89
C ASP A 368 1.91 8.52 19.18
N ASN A 369 0.98 9.29 18.63
CA ASN A 369 -0.46 9.07 18.77
C ASN A 369 -1.02 7.98 17.83
N LYS A 370 -0.21 7.38 16.96
CA LYS A 370 -0.63 6.32 16.03
C LYS A 370 -1.80 6.74 15.10
N THR A 371 -1.85 8.02 14.74
CA THR A 371 -2.89 8.62 13.88
C THR A 371 -2.36 9.10 12.52
N PHE A 372 -1.04 9.07 12.33
CA PHE A 372 -0.35 9.38 11.08
C PHE A 372 0.82 8.41 10.89
N LEU A 373 0.83 7.69 9.77
CA LEU A 373 1.75 6.59 9.49
C LEU A 373 2.33 6.74 8.09
N VAL A 374 3.55 6.25 7.91
CA VAL A 374 4.23 6.18 6.61
C VAL A 374 4.87 4.82 6.45
N TRP A 375 4.43 4.05 5.46
CA TRP A 375 5.15 2.84 5.04
C TRP A 375 6.21 3.21 4.02
N VAL A 376 7.38 2.59 4.14
CA VAL A 376 8.54 2.87 3.30
C VAL A 376 8.91 1.61 2.50
N ASN A 377 8.99 1.75 1.18
CA ASN A 377 9.39 0.71 0.20
C ASN A 377 8.53 -0.57 0.16
N GLU A 378 7.22 -0.44 0.36
CA GLU A 378 6.25 -1.53 0.16
C GLU A 378 5.78 -1.56 -1.31
N GLU A 379 4.53 -1.15 -1.61
CA GLU A 379 3.99 -1.07 -2.97
C GLU A 379 4.50 0.15 -3.74
N ASP A 380 4.91 1.21 -3.03
CA ASP A 380 5.52 2.42 -3.56
C ASP A 380 6.64 2.88 -2.61
N HIS A 381 7.38 3.94 -2.97
CA HIS A 381 8.44 4.47 -2.12
C HIS A 381 7.89 4.88 -0.75
N LEU A 382 6.77 5.62 -0.75
CA LEU A 382 6.05 6.03 0.44
C LEU A 382 4.57 5.70 0.32
N ARG A 383 3.96 5.17 1.38
CA ARG A 383 2.50 5.19 1.59
C ARG A 383 2.19 6.01 2.82
N VAL A 384 1.61 7.19 2.62
CA VAL A 384 1.26 8.14 3.69
C VAL A 384 -0.19 7.93 4.10
N ILE A 385 -0.43 7.74 5.39
CA ILE A 385 -1.72 7.33 5.95
C ILE A 385 -2.06 8.23 7.13
N SER A 386 -3.29 8.74 7.16
CA SER A 386 -3.91 9.33 8.36
C SER A 386 -5.12 8.48 8.72
N MET A 387 -5.30 8.17 10.00
CA MET A 387 -6.46 7.41 10.46
C MET A 387 -6.80 7.70 11.92
N GLN A 388 -8.04 7.41 12.30
CA GLN A 388 -8.49 7.37 13.70
C GLN A 388 -9.77 6.52 13.84
N LYS A 389 -10.13 6.17 15.07
CA LYS A 389 -11.42 5.56 15.39
C LYS A 389 -12.56 6.60 15.25
N GLY A 390 -13.76 6.13 14.95
CA GLY A 390 -14.94 6.97 14.75
C GLY A 390 -15.00 7.68 13.39
N GLY A 391 -15.94 8.63 13.29
CA GLY A 391 -16.40 9.21 12.02
C GLY A 391 -15.89 10.62 11.68
N ASN A 392 -14.89 11.15 12.39
CA ASN A 392 -14.36 12.50 12.08
C ASN A 392 -13.36 12.45 10.90
N MET A 393 -13.88 12.24 9.70
CA MET A 393 -13.12 12.24 8.45
C MET A 393 -12.44 13.59 8.19
N LYS A 394 -13.06 14.71 8.59
CA LYS A 394 -12.48 16.05 8.41
C LYS A 394 -11.17 16.22 9.17
N GLU A 395 -11.12 15.77 10.41
CA GLU A 395 -9.88 15.80 11.22
C GLU A 395 -8.81 14.87 10.63
N VAL A 396 -9.19 13.66 10.22
CA VAL A 396 -8.29 12.72 9.53
C VAL A 396 -7.68 13.36 8.29
N PHE A 397 -8.51 14.02 7.46
CA PHE A 397 -8.08 14.65 6.22
C PHE A 397 -7.24 15.90 6.45
N ASN A 398 -7.55 16.71 7.47
CA ASN A 398 -6.71 17.85 7.85
C ASN A 398 -5.29 17.42 8.26
N ARG A 399 -5.20 16.40 9.13
CA ARG A 399 -3.91 15.81 9.53
C ARG A 399 -3.18 15.22 8.33
N PHE A 400 -3.89 14.56 7.42
CA PHE A 400 -3.33 14.02 6.18
C PHE A 400 -2.71 15.12 5.32
N CYS A 401 -3.45 16.19 5.00
CA CYS A 401 -2.97 17.28 4.16
C CYS A 401 -1.77 18.00 4.79
N THR A 402 -1.86 18.30 6.09
CA THR A 402 -0.77 18.95 6.84
C THR A 402 0.50 18.11 6.86
N GLY A 403 0.37 16.82 7.19
CA GLY A 403 1.51 15.89 7.25
C GLY A 403 2.15 15.67 5.89
N LEU A 404 1.34 15.45 4.85
CA LEU A 404 1.82 15.22 3.49
C LEU A 404 2.55 16.46 2.92
N THR A 405 2.00 17.66 3.12
CA THR A 405 2.63 18.92 2.70
C THR A 405 3.97 19.14 3.41
N LYS A 406 4.05 18.83 4.72
CA LYS A 406 5.31 18.90 5.48
C LYS A 406 6.34 17.90 4.95
N ILE A 407 5.94 16.65 4.72
CA ILE A 407 6.83 15.61 4.15
C ILE A 407 7.35 16.08 2.80
N GLU A 408 6.48 16.52 1.89
CA GLU A 408 6.89 16.98 0.56
C GLU A 408 7.89 18.14 0.63
N ASN A 409 7.64 19.13 1.49
CA ASN A 409 8.57 20.24 1.69
C ASN A 409 9.93 19.77 2.24
N LEU A 410 9.95 18.78 3.13
CA LEU A 410 11.19 18.23 3.71
C LEU A 410 12.01 17.43 2.68
N PHE A 411 11.35 16.72 1.76
CA PHE A 411 12.00 16.07 0.62
C PHE A 411 12.56 17.11 -0.35
N LYS A 412 11.77 18.13 -0.71
CA LYS A 412 12.19 19.25 -1.57
C LYS A 412 13.39 20.01 -1.03
N GLN A 413 13.41 20.31 0.28
CA GLN A 413 14.54 20.95 0.95
C GLN A 413 15.84 20.14 0.88
N ARG A 414 15.73 18.82 0.69
CA ARG A 414 16.87 17.90 0.51
C ARG A 414 17.21 17.67 -0.96
N GLY A 415 16.59 18.41 -1.89
CA GLY A 415 16.86 18.32 -3.32
C GLY A 415 16.15 17.16 -4.03
N HIS A 416 15.07 16.64 -3.43
CA HIS A 416 14.32 15.52 -3.98
C HIS A 416 12.84 15.89 -4.15
N ASP A 417 12.40 16.04 -5.39
CA ASP A 417 10.98 16.21 -5.72
C ASP A 417 10.25 14.86 -5.74
N PHE A 418 8.93 14.90 -5.59
CA PHE A 418 8.09 13.76 -5.94
C PHE A 418 7.86 13.69 -7.45
N MET A 419 7.71 12.46 -7.96
CA MET A 419 7.32 12.23 -9.35
C MET A 419 5.90 12.76 -9.57
N TRP A 420 5.77 13.77 -10.42
CA TRP A 420 4.51 14.44 -10.72
C TRP A 420 4.55 15.11 -12.09
N ASN A 421 3.45 15.02 -12.83
CA ASN A 421 3.22 15.81 -14.04
C ASN A 421 1.75 16.27 -14.15
N GLU A 422 1.48 17.23 -15.05
CA GLU A 422 0.14 17.85 -15.16
C GLU A 422 -0.94 16.87 -15.64
N HIS A 423 -0.58 15.85 -16.42
CA HIS A 423 -1.53 14.89 -16.97
C HIS A 423 -1.87 13.78 -15.96
N LEU A 424 -0.86 13.15 -15.37
CA LEU A 424 -1.02 11.97 -14.50
C LEU A 424 -1.08 12.31 -13.02
N GLY A 425 -0.85 13.57 -12.63
CA GLY A 425 -0.68 13.93 -11.22
C GLY A 425 0.54 13.25 -10.62
N TYR A 426 0.41 12.74 -9.40
CA TYR A 426 1.47 11.97 -8.76
C TYR A 426 1.62 10.59 -9.41
N VAL A 427 2.87 10.27 -9.77
CA VAL A 427 3.21 9.01 -10.43
C VAL A 427 3.51 7.94 -9.39
N LEU A 428 2.85 6.79 -9.51
CA LEU A 428 3.01 5.61 -8.66
C LEU A 428 3.16 4.36 -9.52
N THR A 429 3.50 3.25 -8.86
CA THR A 429 3.81 1.97 -9.50
C THR A 429 2.64 1.41 -10.32
N CYS A 430 1.45 1.35 -9.72
CA CYS A 430 0.26 0.82 -10.38
C CYS A 430 -0.54 1.95 -11.05
N PRO A 431 -0.94 1.82 -12.33
CA PRO A 431 -1.78 2.81 -13.00
C PRO A 431 -3.09 3.14 -12.27
N SER A 432 -3.63 2.22 -11.46
CA SER A 432 -4.83 2.50 -10.67
C SER A 432 -4.62 3.53 -9.56
N ASN A 433 -3.38 3.85 -9.20
CA ASN A 433 -3.03 4.76 -8.12
C ASN A 433 -2.48 6.11 -8.62
N LEU A 434 -2.56 6.40 -9.92
CA LEU A 434 -2.19 7.71 -10.46
C LEU A 434 -3.10 8.85 -9.94
N GLY A 435 -2.74 10.08 -10.27
CA GLY A 435 -3.48 11.28 -9.90
C GLY A 435 -3.19 11.65 -8.45
N THR A 436 -4.22 11.54 -7.62
CA THR A 436 -4.09 11.78 -6.18
C THR A 436 -3.40 10.62 -5.45
N GLY A 437 -3.46 9.40 -6.02
CA GLY A 437 -3.21 8.14 -5.31
C GLY A 437 -4.10 7.92 -4.09
N LEU A 438 -5.13 8.76 -3.90
CA LEU A 438 -5.86 8.88 -2.64
C LEU A 438 -6.95 7.84 -2.51
N ARG A 439 -6.94 7.11 -1.40
CA ARG A 439 -8.05 6.29 -0.96
C ARG A 439 -8.50 6.77 0.42
N ALA A 440 -9.60 7.50 0.43
CA ALA A 440 -10.34 7.84 1.64
C ALA A 440 -11.44 6.80 1.85
N GLY A 441 -11.59 6.33 3.07
CA GLY A 441 -12.58 5.33 3.39
C GLY A 441 -12.85 5.17 4.87
N VAL A 442 -13.87 4.38 5.14
CA VAL A 442 -14.34 4.08 6.50
C VAL A 442 -14.55 2.58 6.66
N HIS A 443 -14.39 2.10 7.90
CA HIS A 443 -15.05 0.87 8.32
C HIS A 443 -16.45 1.22 8.79
N VAL A 444 -17.47 0.73 8.09
CA VAL A 444 -18.88 1.06 8.36
C VAL A 444 -19.72 -0.21 8.48
N LYS A 445 -20.61 -0.23 9.47
CA LYS A 445 -21.61 -1.29 9.69
C LYS A 445 -22.82 -1.05 8.81
N LEU A 446 -23.10 -1.97 7.90
CA LEU A 446 -24.26 -1.95 6.98
C LEU A 446 -24.92 -3.35 6.88
N PRO A 447 -25.35 -3.97 7.99
CA PRO A 447 -25.86 -5.35 7.98
C PRO A 447 -27.11 -5.56 7.10
N LEU A 448 -27.96 -4.53 6.93
CA LEU A 448 -29.16 -4.62 6.10
C LEU A 448 -28.90 -4.12 4.68
N MET A 449 -28.27 -2.95 4.52
CA MET A 449 -28.01 -2.36 3.21
C MET A 449 -27.09 -3.24 2.38
N SER A 450 -26.13 -3.94 2.99
CA SER A 450 -25.25 -4.86 2.26
C SER A 450 -25.94 -6.09 1.66
N LYS A 451 -27.09 -6.49 2.21
CA LYS A 451 -27.93 -7.58 1.71
C LYS A 451 -28.98 -7.09 0.72
N HIS A 452 -29.17 -5.77 0.62
CA HIS A 452 -30.16 -5.17 -0.26
C HIS A 452 -29.75 -5.32 -1.73
N ALA A 453 -30.71 -5.71 -2.59
CA ALA A 453 -30.44 -6.01 -4.01
C ALA A 453 -29.85 -4.83 -4.80
N LYS A 454 -30.03 -3.60 -4.32
CA LYS A 454 -29.53 -2.37 -4.97
C LYS A 454 -28.17 -1.89 -4.44
N PHE A 455 -27.53 -2.61 -3.52
CA PHE A 455 -26.30 -2.12 -2.86
C PHE A 455 -25.17 -1.80 -3.85
N GLU A 456 -24.89 -2.70 -4.78
CA GLU A 456 -23.83 -2.50 -5.79
C GLU A 456 -24.15 -1.32 -6.71
N ASP A 457 -25.43 -1.12 -7.08
CA ASP A 457 -25.86 0.01 -7.90
C ASP A 457 -25.71 1.34 -7.15
N VAL A 458 -26.09 1.38 -5.86
CA VAL A 458 -25.88 2.55 -4.99
C VAL A 458 -24.40 2.90 -4.90
N LEU A 459 -23.52 1.91 -4.63
CA LEU A 459 -22.07 2.13 -4.57
C LEU A 459 -21.53 2.69 -5.90
N LYS A 460 -21.94 2.11 -7.03
CA LYS A 460 -21.53 2.55 -8.37
C LYS A 460 -21.97 3.99 -8.65
N LYS A 461 -23.22 4.34 -8.35
CA LYS A 461 -23.77 5.69 -8.52
C LYS A 461 -23.07 6.72 -7.66
N LEU A 462 -22.62 6.32 -6.46
CA LEU A 462 -21.84 7.15 -5.55
C LEU A 462 -20.33 7.16 -5.84
N ARG A 463 -19.88 6.39 -6.83
CA ARG A 463 -18.46 6.19 -7.17
C ARG A 463 -17.63 5.65 -6.00
N LEU A 464 -18.25 4.79 -5.20
CA LEU A 464 -17.65 4.09 -4.08
C LEU A 464 -17.34 2.64 -4.44
N GLN A 465 -16.36 2.07 -3.77
CA GLN A 465 -16.01 0.65 -3.82
C GLN A 465 -16.02 0.06 -2.42
N LYS A 466 -16.40 -1.21 -2.30
CA LYS A 466 -16.33 -1.98 -1.05
C LYS A 466 -15.22 -3.02 -1.06
N ARG A 467 -14.65 -3.29 0.11
CA ARG A 467 -13.73 -4.40 0.41
C ARG A 467 -14.13 -5.04 1.75
N GLY A 468 -13.60 -6.22 2.05
CA GLY A 468 -13.76 -6.82 3.37
C GLY A 468 -12.98 -6.09 4.47
N THR A 469 -13.19 -6.50 5.72
CA THR A 469 -12.76 -5.76 6.91
C THR A 469 -11.23 -5.64 7.06
N GLY A 470 -10.46 -6.57 6.50
CA GLY A 470 -9.00 -6.54 6.49
C GLY A 470 -8.38 -6.02 5.19
N GLY A 471 -9.18 -5.52 4.24
CA GLY A 471 -8.70 -5.01 2.95
C GLY A 471 -9.10 -5.87 1.75
N VAL A 472 -8.32 -5.78 0.67
CA VAL A 472 -8.71 -6.27 -0.68
C VAL A 472 -8.85 -7.78 -0.80
N ASP A 473 -8.13 -8.52 0.04
CA ASP A 473 -8.07 -9.99 -0.03
C ASP A 473 -8.86 -10.65 1.11
N THR A 474 -9.70 -9.89 1.82
CA THR A 474 -10.46 -10.39 2.98
C THR A 474 -11.96 -10.29 2.75
N ALA A 475 -12.72 -11.21 3.37
CA ALA A 475 -14.18 -11.14 3.39
C ALA A 475 -14.68 -10.07 4.38
N ALA A 476 -15.91 -9.58 4.16
CA ALA A 476 -16.60 -8.77 5.14
C ALA A 476 -17.06 -9.64 6.32
N VAL A 477 -16.84 -9.17 7.55
CA VAL A 477 -17.26 -9.87 8.78
C VAL A 477 -18.36 -9.07 9.46
N GLY A 478 -19.49 -9.71 9.78
CA GLY A 478 -20.56 -9.10 10.58
C GLY A 478 -21.24 -7.88 9.94
N GLY A 479 -21.28 -7.79 8.60
CA GLY A 479 -21.85 -6.63 7.90
C GLY A 479 -20.97 -5.37 7.98
N ILE A 480 -19.71 -5.49 8.36
CA ILE A 480 -18.72 -4.41 8.35
C ILE A 480 -17.98 -4.41 7.01
N PHE A 481 -17.92 -3.24 6.36
CA PHE A 481 -17.24 -3.06 5.08
C PHE A 481 -16.21 -1.93 5.15
N ASP A 482 -15.11 -2.10 4.42
CA ASP A 482 -14.21 -1.01 4.03
C ASP A 482 -14.79 -0.36 2.77
N ILE A 483 -15.43 0.80 2.94
CA ILE A 483 -16.00 1.59 1.85
C ILE A 483 -15.13 2.81 1.59
N SER A 484 -14.77 3.02 0.33
CA SER A 484 -13.85 4.08 -0.10
C SER A 484 -14.19 4.61 -1.50
N ASN A 485 -13.64 5.76 -1.90
CA ASN A 485 -13.72 6.23 -3.28
C ASN A 485 -13.15 5.19 -4.27
N ALA A 486 -13.72 5.10 -5.46
CA ALA A 486 -13.26 4.20 -6.54
C ALA A 486 -12.23 4.88 -7.48
N ASP A 487 -12.37 6.19 -7.69
CA ASP A 487 -11.53 7.01 -8.58
C ASP A 487 -10.31 7.58 -7.86
N ARG A 488 -9.25 7.88 -8.62
CA ARG A 488 -8.00 8.49 -8.11
C ARG A 488 -7.49 9.62 -9.01
N LEU A 489 -7.68 9.46 -10.31
CA LEU A 489 -7.25 10.39 -11.36
C LEU A 489 -8.45 11.20 -11.88
N GLY A 490 -8.20 12.42 -12.37
CA GLY A 490 -9.25 13.35 -12.83
C GLY A 490 -10.02 14.12 -11.75
N PHE A 491 -9.89 13.73 -10.48
CA PHE A 491 -10.51 14.40 -9.32
C PHE A 491 -9.45 14.84 -8.32
N SER A 492 -9.68 15.96 -7.62
CA SER A 492 -8.81 16.41 -6.54
C SER A 492 -9.01 15.61 -5.25
N GLU A 493 -8.05 15.71 -4.32
CA GLU A 493 -8.15 15.04 -3.02
C GLU A 493 -9.40 15.48 -2.24
N VAL A 494 -9.74 16.78 -2.25
CA VAL A 494 -10.96 17.30 -1.62
C VAL A 494 -12.21 16.71 -2.27
N GLU A 495 -12.28 16.68 -3.61
CA GLU A 495 -13.43 16.13 -4.34
C GLU A 495 -13.64 14.65 -3.99
N LEU A 496 -12.56 13.87 -3.95
CA LEU A 496 -12.60 12.45 -3.58
C LEU A 496 -13.07 12.23 -2.14
N VAL A 497 -12.57 13.01 -1.18
CA VAL A 497 -12.99 12.90 0.23
C VAL A 497 -14.43 13.36 0.41
N GLN A 498 -14.85 14.43 -0.28
CA GLN A 498 -16.25 14.88 -0.26
C GLN A 498 -17.20 13.81 -0.78
N MET A 499 -16.84 13.13 -1.88
CA MET A 499 -17.64 12.00 -2.40
C MET A 499 -17.81 10.88 -1.37
N VAL A 500 -16.77 10.57 -0.61
CA VAL A 500 -16.83 9.59 0.50
C VAL A 500 -17.72 10.10 1.62
N VAL A 501 -17.53 11.33 2.09
CA VAL A 501 -18.35 11.92 3.17
C VAL A 501 -19.84 11.88 2.81
N ASP A 502 -20.21 12.37 1.63
CA ASP A 502 -21.60 12.41 1.18
C ASP A 502 -22.18 10.99 1.02
N GLY A 503 -21.41 10.09 0.40
CA GLY A 503 -21.86 8.73 0.13
C GLY A 503 -22.03 7.90 1.39
N ILE A 504 -21.14 8.05 2.38
CA ILE A 504 -21.27 7.37 3.67
C ILE A 504 -22.47 7.92 4.46
N LYS A 505 -22.70 9.24 4.45
CA LYS A 505 -23.92 9.81 5.07
C LYS A 505 -25.20 9.22 4.47
N LEU A 506 -25.26 9.09 3.15
CA LEU A 506 -26.41 8.48 2.47
C LEU A 506 -26.56 6.99 2.81
N LEU A 507 -25.48 6.22 2.79
CA LEU A 507 -25.51 4.79 3.11
C LEU A 507 -25.97 4.54 4.56
N VAL A 508 -25.54 5.37 5.51
CA VAL A 508 -25.99 5.29 6.90
C VAL A 508 -27.47 5.66 7.03
N GLU A 509 -27.96 6.66 6.29
CA GLU A 509 -29.39 6.99 6.26
C GLU A 509 -30.22 5.84 5.67
N MET A 510 -29.75 5.20 4.60
CA MET A 510 -30.39 4.00 4.04
C MET A 510 -30.43 2.86 5.06
N GLU A 511 -29.33 2.59 5.76
CA GLU A 511 -29.27 1.57 6.82
C GLU A 511 -30.31 1.84 7.92
N LYS A 512 -30.36 3.08 8.43
CA LYS A 512 -31.32 3.51 9.45
C LYS A 512 -32.77 3.36 9.03
N ARG A 513 -33.08 3.54 7.74
CA ARG A 513 -34.43 3.30 7.21
C ARG A 513 -34.76 1.81 7.16
N LEU A 514 -33.83 0.99 6.71
CA LEU A 514 -34.00 -0.46 6.68
C LEU A 514 -34.18 -1.04 8.09
N GLU A 515 -33.47 -0.52 9.09
CA GLU A 515 -33.65 -0.90 10.50
C GLU A 515 -35.07 -0.62 11.03
N LYS A 516 -35.75 0.39 10.45
CA LYS A 516 -37.15 0.73 10.76
C LYS A 516 -38.16 0.02 9.84
N GLY A 517 -37.72 -0.89 8.98
CA GLY A 517 -38.56 -1.56 7.99
C GLY A 517 -39.08 -0.64 6.87
N GLN A 518 -38.41 0.48 6.60
CA GLN A 518 -38.81 1.46 5.60
C GLN A 518 -38.08 1.23 4.27
N SER A 519 -38.73 1.61 3.15
CA SER A 519 -38.09 1.59 1.83
C SER A 519 -37.00 2.68 1.70
N VAL A 520 -36.00 2.38 0.88
CA VAL A 520 -34.89 3.27 0.50
C VAL A 520 -34.95 3.70 -0.96
N ASP A 521 -36.02 3.37 -1.68
CA ASP A 521 -36.15 3.62 -3.11
C ASP A 521 -36.14 5.11 -3.47
N ASP A 522 -36.68 5.97 -2.60
CA ASP A 522 -36.66 7.42 -2.73
C ASP A 522 -35.29 8.05 -2.42
N LEU A 523 -34.38 7.29 -1.80
CA LEU A 523 -33.01 7.71 -1.48
C LEU A 523 -32.00 7.31 -2.56
N MET A 524 -32.43 6.67 -3.65
CA MET A 524 -31.53 6.22 -4.70
C MET A 524 -30.77 7.41 -5.33
N PRO A 525 -29.43 7.41 -5.29
CA PRO A 525 -28.65 8.54 -5.81
C PRO A 525 -28.69 8.61 -7.35
N SER A 526 -28.53 9.82 -7.88
CA SER A 526 -28.16 10.01 -9.28
C SER A 526 -26.74 9.50 -9.54
N GLN A 527 -26.43 9.15 -10.78
CA GLN A 527 -25.05 8.82 -11.15
C GLN A 527 -24.17 10.05 -10.98
N LYS A 528 -23.15 9.95 -10.12
CA LYS A 528 -22.08 10.95 -9.98
C LYS A 528 -21.02 10.81 -11.06
#